data_AF-A0A484GVQ1-F1
#
_entry.id   AF-A0A484GVQ1-F1
#
_cell.length_a   1.000
_cell.length_b   1.000
_cell.length_c   1.000
_cell.angle_alpha   90.00
_cell.angle_beta   90.00
_cell.angle_gamma   90.00
#
_symmetry.space_group_name_H-M   'P 1'
#
loop_
_entity.id
_entity.type
_entity.pdbx_description
1 polymer ?
#
loop_
_entity_poly.entity_id
_entity_poly.type
_entity_poly.pdbx_seq_one_letter_code
_entity_poly.pdbx_strand_id
1 'polypeptide(L)'
;DILEETFTALGYEVKRFLHLTVENIMHILGQVAHMPQHQDYDSFVCILVSRGGSQSVFGVDQTHSGVPLDHIRRMFMADACPSLSGKPKVFFIQ
;
A
#
# COMPACT_ATOMS: atom_id res chain seq x y z
N ASP A 1 -7.97 9.98 -9.90
CA ASP A 1 -8.95 11.07 -9.98
C ASP A 1 -10.03 10.89 -8.93
N ILE A 2 -11.08 10.08 -9.09
CA ILE A 2 -12.13 9.92 -8.04
C ILE A 2 -11.60 9.42 -6.69
N LEU A 3 -10.74 8.40 -6.66
CA LEU A 3 -10.19 7.88 -5.40
C LEU A 3 -9.33 8.92 -4.69
N GLU A 4 -8.49 9.62 -5.44
CA GLU A 4 -7.61 10.65 -4.91
C GLU A 4 -8.43 11.81 -4.34
N GLU A 5 -9.45 12.28 -5.06
CA GLU A 5 -10.39 13.29 -4.58
C GLU A 5 -11.15 12.83 -3.33
N THR A 6 -11.66 11.59 -3.34
CA THR A 6 -12.44 11.04 -2.23
C THR A 6 -11.61 10.95 -0.96
N PHE A 7 -10.41 10.37 -1.03
CA PHE A 7 -9.56 10.22 0.16
C PHE A 7 -8.96 11.56 0.62
N THR A 8 -8.71 12.50 -0.30
CA THR A 8 -8.36 13.88 0.05
C THR A 8 -9.51 14.56 0.80
N ALA A 9 -10.75 14.43 0.32
CA ALA A 9 -11.94 14.97 0.98
C ALA A 9 -12.21 14.34 2.36
N LEU A 10 -11.80 13.08 2.56
CA LEU A 10 -11.81 12.39 3.85
C LEU A 10 -10.64 12.79 4.77
N GLY A 11 -9.74 13.68 4.33
CA GLY A 11 -8.65 14.22 5.13
C GLY A 11 -7.34 13.42 5.08
N TYR A 12 -7.19 12.48 4.15
CA TYR A 12 -5.92 11.76 3.97
C TYR A 12 -4.94 12.56 3.12
N GLU A 13 -3.65 12.47 3.46
CA GLU A 13 -2.56 12.85 2.54
C GLU A 13 -2.41 11.75 1.48
N VAL A 14 -2.86 12.00 0.25
CA VAL A 14 -2.84 11.00 -0.82
C VAL A 14 -1.52 11.03 -1.59
N LYS A 15 -0.85 9.87 -1.68
CA LYS A 15 0.33 9.66 -2.53
C LYS A 15 0.00 8.66 -3.63
N ARG A 16 -0.02 9.12 -4.89
CA ARG A 16 -0.37 8.31 -6.06
C ARG A 16 0.86 7.91 -6.86
N PHE A 17 0.90 6.64 -7.24
CA PHE A 17 1.96 6.06 -8.07
C PHE A 17 1.34 5.27 -9.22
N LEU A 18 1.89 5.40 -10.42
CA LEU A 18 1.37 4.77 -11.64
C LEU A 18 2.44 3.90 -12.30
N HIS A 19 1.98 2.88 -13.01
CA HIS A 19 2.83 2.04 -13.88
C HIS A 19 4.04 1.41 -13.17
N LEU A 20 3.84 0.95 -11.93
CA LEU A 20 4.91 0.36 -11.13
C LEU A 20 5.18 -1.10 -11.51
N THR A 21 6.46 -1.47 -11.56
CA THR A 21 6.91 -2.86 -11.53
C THR A 21 6.72 -3.45 -10.13
N VAL A 22 6.77 -4.77 -10.01
CA VAL A 22 6.78 -5.52 -8.74
C VAL A 22 7.86 -5.00 -7.80
N GLU A 23 9.07 -4.77 -8.32
CA GLU A 23 10.18 -4.23 -7.54
C GLU A 23 9.85 -2.85 -6.98
N ASN A 24 9.31 -1.95 -7.82
CA ASN A 24 8.95 -0.61 -7.39
C ASN A 24 7.77 -0.60 -6.41
N ILE A 25 6.79 -1.51 -6.56
CA ILE A 25 5.72 -1.69 -5.57
C ILE A 25 6.32 -2.04 -4.21
N MET A 26 7.23 -3.02 -4.15
CA MET A 26 7.88 -3.42 -2.90
C MET A 26 8.71 -2.29 -2.29
N HIS A 27 9.46 -1.57 -3.13
CA HIS A 27 10.27 -0.44 -2.68
C HIS A 27 9.41 0.67 -2.06
N ILE A 28 8.35 1.09 -2.76
CA ILE A 28 7.46 2.16 -2.31
C ILE A 28 6.71 1.74 -1.05
N LEU A 29 6.15 0.53 -1.00
CA LEU A 29 5.47 0.04 0.20
C LEU A 29 6.43 -0.03 1.39
N GLY A 30 7.69 -0.40 1.16
CA GLY A 30 8.73 -0.40 2.18
C GLY A 30 8.99 1.00 2.71
N GLN A 31 9.17 1.98 1.83
CA GLN A 31 9.36 3.39 2.22
C GLN A 31 8.15 3.92 3.00
N VAL A 32 6.93 3.65 2.52
CA VAL A 32 5.70 4.09 3.18
C VAL A 32 5.56 3.44 4.55
N ALA A 33 5.84 2.15 4.71
CA ALA A 33 5.79 1.48 6.01
C ALA A 33 6.76 2.10 7.05
N HIS A 34 7.87 2.70 6.60
CA HIS A 34 8.87 3.31 7.48
C HIS A 34 8.71 4.83 7.63
N MET A 35 7.61 5.41 7.14
CA MET A 35 7.35 6.84 7.30
C MET A 35 7.16 7.19 8.79
N PRO A 36 7.95 8.13 9.35
CA PRO A 36 7.79 8.55 10.74
C PRO A 36 6.46 9.28 10.99
N GLN A 37 5.90 9.95 9.97
CA GLN A 37 4.65 10.71 10.07
C GLN A 37 3.45 9.84 10.47
N HIS A 38 3.51 8.53 10.23
CA HIS A 38 2.49 7.60 10.72
C HIS A 38 2.28 7.67 12.22
N GLN A 39 3.27 8.12 13.00
CA GLN A 39 3.12 8.33 14.44
C GLN A 39 2.05 9.38 14.76
N ASP A 40 1.93 10.40 13.92
CA ASP A 40 1.03 11.55 14.11
C ASP A 40 -0.34 11.36 13.44
N TYR A 41 -0.50 10.36 12.57
CA TYR A 41 -1.77 10.05 11.91
C TYR A 41 -2.59 9.00 12.66
N ASP A 42 -3.92 8.99 12.50
CA ASP A 42 -4.80 8.05 13.20
C ASP A 42 -5.02 6.73 12.44
N SER A 43 -4.80 6.71 11.12
CA SER A 43 -5.08 5.53 10.28
C SER A 43 -4.27 5.55 8.98
N PHE A 44 -4.23 4.39 8.31
CA PHE A 44 -3.56 4.20 7.03
C PHE A 44 -4.49 3.52 6.02
N VAL A 45 -4.46 3.99 4.77
CA VAL A 45 -5.17 3.40 3.65
C VAL A 45 -4.18 3.10 2.52
N CYS A 46 -4.24 1.90 1.97
CA CYS A 46 -3.51 1.51 0.78
C CYS A 46 -4.49 1.00 -0.29
N ILE A 47 -4.41 1.57 -1.49
CA ILE A 47 -5.22 1.14 -2.62
C ILE A 47 -4.29 0.59 -3.69
N LEU A 48 -4.46 -0.68 -4.03
CA LEU A 48 -3.67 -1.38 -5.04
C LEU A 48 -4.58 -1.71 -6.22
N VAL A 49 -4.28 -1.14 -7.38
CA VAL A 49 -4.97 -1.45 -8.64
C VAL A 49 -3.97 -2.07 -9.57
N SER A 50 -4.09 -3.38 -9.83
CA SER A 50 -3.10 -4.11 -10.61
C SER A 50 -3.67 -5.37 -11.24
N ARG A 51 -3.09 -5.77 -12.38
CA ARG A 51 -3.24 -7.16 -12.84
C ARG A 51 -2.64 -8.08 -11.77
N GLY A 52 -3.20 -9.26 -11.62
CA GLY A 52 -2.78 -10.17 -10.57
C GLY A 52 -3.25 -11.59 -10.77
N GLY A 53 -2.82 -12.44 -9.84
CA GLY A 53 -3.35 -13.77 -9.62
C GLY A 53 -4.20 -13.80 -8.36
N SER A 54 -4.71 -14.98 -7.97
CA SER A 54 -5.66 -15.11 -6.87
C SER A 54 -5.23 -14.47 -5.55
N GLN A 55 -3.92 -14.37 -5.28
CA GLN A 55 -3.37 -13.79 -4.04
C GLN A 55 -2.10 -12.95 -4.29
N SER A 56 -1.95 -12.38 -5.49
CA SER A 56 -0.73 -11.66 -5.85
C SER A 56 -0.97 -10.54 -6.86
N VAL A 57 -0.21 -9.44 -6.74
CA VAL A 57 -0.20 -8.32 -7.69
C VAL A 57 1.04 -8.38 -8.59
N PHE A 58 0.90 -8.05 -9.87
CA PHE A 58 1.97 -8.17 -10.89
C PHE A 58 2.55 -6.82 -11.33
N GLY A 59 1.94 -5.70 -10.94
CA GLY A 59 2.33 -4.40 -11.47
C GLY A 59 2.19 -4.36 -13.00
N VAL A 60 3.12 -3.67 -13.65
CA VAL A 60 3.21 -3.63 -15.12
C VAL A 60 4.06 -4.76 -15.71
N ASP A 61 4.68 -5.59 -14.87
CA ASP A 61 5.53 -6.69 -15.34
C ASP A 61 4.72 -7.68 -16.18
N GLN A 62 5.39 -8.28 -17.15
CA GLN A 62 4.81 -9.32 -18.02
C GLN A 62 5.01 -10.72 -17.44
N THR A 63 5.63 -10.84 -16.26
CA THR A 63 5.98 -12.11 -15.63
C THR A 63 4.86 -12.60 -14.71
N HIS A 64 4.86 -13.91 -14.43
CA HIS A 64 3.92 -14.53 -13.47
C HIS A 64 4.40 -14.42 -12.00
N SER A 65 5.55 -13.80 -11.74
CA SER A 65 6.13 -13.66 -10.40
C SER A 65 5.61 -12.38 -9.73
N GLY A 66 4.42 -12.48 -9.14
CA GLY A 66 3.80 -11.37 -8.41
C GLY A 66 4.27 -11.21 -6.97
N VAL A 67 3.89 -10.08 -6.36
CA VAL A 67 3.98 -9.87 -4.91
C VAL A 67 2.77 -10.51 -4.23
N PRO A 68 2.96 -11.47 -3.30
CA PRO A 68 1.86 -12.01 -2.51
C PRO A 68 1.22 -10.92 -1.63
N LEU A 69 -0.11 -10.86 -1.60
CA LEU A 69 -0.84 -9.88 -0.78
C LEU A 69 -0.51 -10.01 0.71
N ASP A 70 -0.26 -11.23 1.18
CA ASP A 70 0.15 -11.48 2.56
C ASP A 70 1.54 -10.89 2.87
N HIS A 71 2.44 -10.81 1.88
CA HIS A 71 3.72 -10.10 2.06
C HIS A 71 3.46 -8.61 2.27
N ILE A 72 2.63 -7.98 1.43
CA ILE A 72 2.24 -6.58 1.58
C ILE A 72 1.65 -6.34 2.96
N ARG A 73 0.70 -7.19 3.40
CA ARG A 73 0.08 -7.09 4.72
C ARG A 73 1.12 -7.15 5.85
N ARG A 74 2.10 -8.06 5.79
CA ARG A 74 3.14 -8.20 6.82
C ARG A 74 4.01 -6.95 6.96
N MET A 75 4.27 -6.21 5.88
CA MET A 75 5.06 -4.98 5.94
C MET A 75 4.43 -3.91 6.84
N PHE A 76 3.11 -3.98 7.07
CA PHE A 76 2.36 -3.03 7.90
C PHE A 76 1.86 -3.65 9.21
N MET A 77 2.35 -4.84 9.59
CA MET A 77 2.07 -5.41 10.92
C MET A 77 2.82 -4.64 12.01
N ALA A 78 2.38 -4.78 13.27
CA ALA A 78 2.86 -3.95 14.38
C ALA A 78 4.37 -4.11 14.68
N ASP A 79 4.94 -5.27 14.37
CA ASP A 79 6.36 -5.57 14.50
C ASP A 79 7.21 -4.93 13.38
N ALA A 80 6.69 -4.93 12.14
CA ALA A 80 7.36 -4.34 10.98
C ALA A 80 7.12 -2.82 10.82
N CYS A 81 5.97 -2.32 11.26
CA CYS A 81 5.56 -0.93 11.19
C CYS A 81 4.99 -0.44 12.54
N PRO A 82 5.86 -0.20 13.55
CA PRO A 82 5.41 0.17 14.89
C PRO A 82 4.65 1.49 14.96
N SER A 83 4.93 2.44 14.05
CA SER A 83 4.24 3.74 13.97
C SER A 83 2.76 3.62 13.65
N LEU A 84 2.33 2.51 13.03
CA LEU A 84 0.93 2.16 12.79
C LEU A 84 0.38 1.13 13.80
N SER A 85 1.10 0.76 14.85
CA SER A 85 0.62 -0.19 15.85
C SER A 85 -0.65 0.32 16.54
N GLY A 86 -1.66 -0.53 16.66
CA GLY A 86 -2.98 -0.16 17.20
C GLY A 86 -3.86 0.70 16.28
N LYS A 87 -3.34 1.19 15.16
CA LYS A 87 -4.06 2.06 14.22
C LYS A 87 -4.77 1.25 13.12
N PRO A 88 -5.98 1.65 12.66
CA PRO A 88 -6.65 1.01 11.52
C PRO A 88 -5.80 1.06 10.25
N LYS A 89 -5.69 -0.08 9.56
CA LYS A 89 -4.96 -0.25 8.30
C LYS A 89 -5.89 -0.89 7.28
N VAL A 90 -6.36 -0.11 6.32
CA VAL A 90 -7.37 -0.55 5.34
C VAL A 90 -6.71 -0.73 3.98
N PHE A 91 -6.93 -1.90 3.37
CA PHE A 91 -6.41 -2.23 2.05
C PHE A 91 -7.57 -2.45 1.07
N PHE A 92 -7.60 -1.69 -0.01
CA PHE A 92 -8.50 -1.91 -1.14
C PHE A 92 -7.69 -2.47 -2.31
N ILE A 93 -8.09 -3.62 -2.85
CA ILE A 93 -7.32 -4.35 -3.87
C ILE A 93 -8.25 -4.63 -5.05
N GLN A 94 -7.86 -4.20 -6.25
CA GLN A 94 -8.58 -4.38 -7.51
C GLN A 94 -7.66 -4.90 -8.61
#